data_AF-A0A4Q6BSL1-F1
#
_entry.id   AF-A0A4Q6BSL1-F1
#
_cell.length_a   1.000
_cell.length_b   1.000
_cell.length_c   1.000
_cell.angle_alpha   90.00
_cell.angle_beta   90.00
_cell.angle_gamma   90.00
#
_symmetry.space_group_name_H-M   'P 1'
#
loop_
_entity.id
_entity.type
_entity.pdbx_description
1 polymer ?
#
loop_
_entity_poly.entity_id
_entity_poly.type
_entity_poly.pdbx_seq_one_letter_code
_entity_poly.pdbx_strand_id
1 'polypeptide(L)'
;MGLLVMILSIAGLYLALSAQFLAAVQVIVYAGAIVVLFVFVIMLLGPSAVSPRDARGKVPRYGGAALFLGLGASALYMLARSSPKPKPVVAAPADFGSIEAFGTELFTNGIVPFELASALLLVAIVGAVAVARGKHGELAEKKMAKGARPSSPVTELP
;
A
#
# COMPACT_ATOMS: atom_id res chain seq x y z
N MET A 1 -0.22 15.33 2.78
CA MET A 1 0.51 15.73 4.01
C MET A 1 -0.01 15.01 5.26
N GLY A 2 -1.31 14.98 5.55
CA GLY A 2 -1.84 14.32 6.77
C GLY A 2 -1.45 12.85 6.95
N LEU A 3 -1.37 12.07 5.86
CA LEU A 3 -0.94 10.67 5.92
C LEU A 3 0.53 10.51 6.33
N LEU A 4 1.43 11.37 5.84
CA LEU A 4 2.85 11.33 6.22
C LEU A 4 3.03 11.66 7.70
N VAL A 5 2.30 12.66 8.20
CA VAL A 5 2.31 13.01 9.63
C VAL A 5 1.84 11.84 10.48
N MET A 6 0.75 11.17 10.10
CA MET A 6 0.24 9.99 10.82
C MET A 6 1.28 8.87 10.89
N ILE A 7 2.00 8.60 9.80
CA ILE A 7 3.03 7.56 9.75
C ILE A 7 4.23 7.88 10.64
N LEU A 8 4.65 9.14 10.67
CA LEU A 8 5.67 9.60 11.61
C LEU A 8 5.19 9.51 13.06
N SER A 9 3.91 9.82 13.33
CA SER A 9 3.32 9.64 14.66
C SER A 9 3.31 8.17 15.07
N ILE A 10 2.94 7.24 14.17
CA ILE A 10 2.99 5.79 14.43
C ILE A 10 4.44 5.33 14.69
N ALA A 11 5.41 5.81 13.91
CA ALA A 11 6.82 5.49 14.15
C ALA A 11 7.27 5.98 15.54
N GLY A 12 6.81 7.17 15.96
CA GLY A 12 7.01 7.68 17.31
C GLY A 12 6.38 6.80 18.40
N LEU A 13 5.17 6.29 18.17
CA LEU A 13 4.56 5.29 19.06
C LEU A 13 5.40 4.01 19.15
N TYR A 14 5.92 3.50 18.03
CA TYR A 14 6.78 2.30 18.06
C TYR A 14 8.05 2.53 18.88
N LEU A 15 8.67 3.71 18.78
CA LEU A 15 9.81 4.06 19.65
C LEU A 15 9.40 4.14 21.12
N ALA A 16 8.24 4.70 21.44
CA ALA A 16 7.71 4.73 22.80
C ALA A 16 7.45 3.33 23.38
N LEU A 17 7.13 2.35 22.52
CA LEU A 17 6.95 0.94 22.88
C LEU A 17 8.25 0.11 22.79
N SER A 18 9.41 0.73 22.68
CA SER A 18 10.72 0.05 22.56
C SER A 18 10.82 -0.88 21.33
N ALA A 19 10.13 -0.56 20.23
CA ALA A 19 10.17 -1.31 18.98
C ALA A 19 11.00 -0.57 17.91
N GLN A 20 12.33 -0.52 18.09
CA GLN A 20 13.21 0.32 17.28
C GLN A 20 13.28 -0.15 15.81
N PHE A 21 13.40 -1.45 15.59
CA PHE A 21 13.43 -1.99 14.23
C PHE A 21 12.14 -1.68 13.46
N LEU A 22 10.99 -1.87 14.11
CA LEU A 22 9.69 -1.63 13.47
C LEU A 22 9.48 -0.15 13.16
N ALA A 23 9.93 0.75 14.04
CA ALA A 23 9.94 2.19 13.76
C ALA A 23 10.80 2.54 12.54
N ALA A 24 11.99 1.95 12.42
CA ALA A 24 12.86 2.18 11.26
C ALA A 24 12.22 1.69 9.95
N VAL A 25 11.66 0.48 9.95
CA VAL A 25 10.94 -0.08 8.79
C VAL A 25 9.74 0.77 8.41
N GLN A 26 8.98 1.29 9.40
CA GLN A 26 7.84 2.17 9.17
C GLN A 26 8.25 3.43 8.39
N VAL A 27 9.38 4.04 8.73
CA VAL A 27 9.88 5.23 8.02
C VAL A 27 10.43 4.86 6.65
N ILE A 28 11.29 3.85 6.55
CA ILE A 28 11.96 3.49 5.30
C ILE A 28 10.98 2.97 4.25
N VAL A 29 10.13 2.01 4.61
CA VAL A 29 9.25 1.33 3.65
C VAL A 29 7.98 2.12 3.42
N TYR A 30 7.29 2.52 4.50
CA TYR A 30 5.99 3.16 4.35
C TYR A 30 6.14 4.62 3.92
N ALA A 31 6.89 5.43 4.67
CA ALA A 31 7.08 6.82 4.31
C ALA A 31 8.02 6.98 3.10
N GLY A 32 9.11 6.22 3.04
CA GLY A 32 10.15 6.35 2.01
C GLY A 32 9.82 5.74 0.65
N ALA A 33 9.18 4.57 0.60
CA ALA A 33 8.88 3.90 -0.67
C ALA A 33 7.40 4.05 -1.07
N ILE A 34 6.47 3.61 -0.21
CA ILE A 34 5.05 3.50 -0.57
C ILE A 34 4.43 4.89 -0.78
N VAL A 35 4.58 5.79 0.19
CA VAL A 35 4.00 7.14 0.10
C VAL A 35 4.62 7.93 -1.05
N VAL A 36 5.94 7.82 -1.25
CA VAL A 36 6.62 8.49 -2.37
C VAL A 36 6.12 7.97 -3.72
N LEU A 37 5.94 6.66 -3.88
CA LEU A 37 5.33 6.07 -5.08
C LEU A 37 3.92 6.62 -5.32
N PHE A 38 3.08 6.70 -4.29
CA PHE A 38 1.75 7.28 -4.41
C PHE A 38 1.80 8.76 -4.79
N VAL A 39 2.67 9.55 -4.17
CA VAL A 39 2.85 10.97 -4.50
C VAL A 39 3.29 11.14 -5.96
N PHE A 40 4.17 10.27 -6.44
CA PHE A 40 4.56 10.25 -7.84
C PHE A 40 3.37 9.92 -8.76
N VAL A 41 2.58 8.89 -8.44
CA VAL A 41 1.40 8.49 -9.22
C VAL A 41 0.34 9.60 -9.27
N ILE A 42 0.00 10.22 -8.14
CA ILE A 42 -0.99 11.32 -8.13
C ILE A 42 -0.48 12.56 -8.87
N MET A 43 0.84 12.81 -8.83
CA MET A 43 1.46 13.91 -9.55
C MET A 43 1.43 13.66 -11.07
N LEU A 44 1.68 12.42 -11.51
CA LEU A 44 1.56 12.02 -12.90
C LEU A 44 0.11 12.05 -13.41
N LEU A 45 -0.85 11.60 -12.58
CA LEU A 45 -2.25 11.57 -12.96
C LEU A 45 -2.90 12.97 -12.98
N GLY A 46 -2.33 13.90 -12.21
CA GLY A 46 -2.80 15.28 -12.12
C GLY A 46 -4.22 15.41 -11.51
N PRO A 47 -4.73 16.64 -11.38
CA PRO A 47 -6.02 16.92 -10.75
C PRO A 47 -7.26 16.49 -11.55
N SER A 48 -7.15 15.64 -12.59
CA SER A 48 -8.28 15.20 -13.43
C SER A 48 -9.34 14.35 -12.71
N ALA A 49 -9.18 14.09 -11.41
CA ALA A 49 -10.14 13.39 -10.55
C ALA A 49 -10.91 14.34 -9.61
N VAL A 50 -11.06 15.63 -9.93
CA VAL A 50 -12.11 16.43 -9.27
C VAL A 50 -13.45 15.85 -9.73
N SER A 51 -13.98 14.92 -8.93
CA SER A 51 -15.32 14.37 -9.12
C SER A 51 -16.29 15.53 -9.32
N PRO A 52 -17.24 15.43 -10.27
CA PRO A 52 -18.41 16.28 -10.26
C PRO A 52 -18.94 16.31 -8.83
N ARG A 53 -19.18 17.53 -8.34
CA ARG A 53 -19.76 17.87 -7.04
C ARG A 53 -20.66 16.73 -6.57
N ASP A 54 -20.27 16.12 -5.45
CA ASP A 54 -20.86 14.94 -4.83
C ASP A 54 -22.36 14.78 -5.15
N ALA A 55 -22.69 13.98 -6.18
CA ALA A 55 -24.07 13.65 -6.52
C ALA A 55 -24.63 12.58 -5.58
N ARG A 56 -23.83 12.10 -4.61
CA ARG A 56 -24.32 11.20 -3.57
C ARG A 56 -25.14 12.04 -2.59
N GLY A 57 -26.45 11.77 -2.56
CA GLY A 57 -27.40 12.49 -1.72
C GLY A 57 -27.06 12.41 -0.23
N LYS A 58 -27.85 13.12 0.59
CA LYS A 58 -27.70 13.15 2.05
C LYS A 58 -27.68 11.75 2.70
N VAL A 59 -28.39 10.78 2.11
CA VAL A 59 -28.57 9.42 2.63
C VAL A 59 -27.25 8.65 2.83
N PRO A 60 -26.38 8.44 1.83
CA PRO A 60 -25.09 7.77 2.03
C PRO A 60 -24.14 8.51 2.99
N ARG A 61 -24.22 9.84 3.07
CA ARG A 61 -23.40 10.63 4.00
C ARG A 61 -23.84 10.43 5.46
N TYR A 62 -25.13 10.54 5.74
CA TYR A 62 -25.65 10.30 7.09
C TYR A 62 -25.62 8.82 7.48
N GLY A 63 -25.85 7.91 6.52
CA GLY A 63 -25.68 6.48 6.73
C GLY A 63 -24.23 6.11 7.06
N GLY A 64 -23.27 6.65 6.32
CA GLY A 64 -21.84 6.46 6.60
C GLY A 64 -21.42 7.05 7.94
N ALA A 65 -21.90 8.24 8.28
CA ALA A 65 -21.63 8.86 9.58
C ALA A 65 -22.25 8.07 10.74
N ALA A 66 -23.50 7.64 10.62
CA ALA A 66 -24.17 6.82 11.63
C ALA A 66 -23.48 5.46 11.81
N LEU A 67 -23.04 4.83 10.72
CA LEU A 67 -22.27 3.59 10.79
C LEU A 67 -20.92 3.80 11.45
N PHE A 68 -20.18 4.85 11.09
CA PHE A 68 -18.90 5.17 11.71
C PHE A 68 -19.04 5.44 13.21
N LEU A 69 -20.04 6.24 13.61
CA LEU A 69 -20.33 6.53 15.01
C LEU A 69 -20.80 5.28 15.76
N GLY A 70 -21.65 4.45 15.14
CA GLY A 70 -22.13 3.21 15.72
C GLY A 70 -20.99 2.21 15.96
N LEU A 71 -20.13 2.00 14.97
CA LEU A 71 -18.95 1.14 15.10
C LEU A 71 -17.96 1.71 16.11
N GLY A 72 -17.67 3.02 16.05
CA GLY A 72 -16.78 3.69 17.00
C GLY A 72 -17.28 3.59 18.44
N ALA A 73 -18.57 3.88 18.67
CA ALA A 73 -19.20 3.74 19.98
C ALA A 73 -19.21 2.29 20.46
N SER A 74 -19.47 1.32 19.58
CA SER A 74 -19.43 -0.11 19.93
C SER A 74 -18.02 -0.56 20.33
N ALA A 75 -16.99 -0.11 19.62
CA ALA A 75 -15.60 -0.42 19.93
C ALA A 75 -15.20 0.20 21.28
N LEU A 76 -15.56 1.46 21.52
CA LEU A 76 -15.34 2.13 22.80
C LEU A 76 -16.11 1.46 23.95
N TYR A 77 -17.34 1.03 23.70
CA TYR A 77 -18.14 0.30 24.68
C TYR A 77 -17.52 -1.06 25.02
N MET A 78 -17.05 -1.82 24.02
CA MET A 78 -16.34 -3.08 24.24
C MET A 78 -15.02 -2.88 24.98
N LEU A 79 -14.30 -1.79 24.68
CA LEU A 79 -13.07 -1.44 25.38
C LEU A 79 -13.32 -1.02 26.83
N ALA A 80 -14.38 -0.24 27.09
CA ALA A 80 -14.76 0.18 28.44
C ALA A 80 -15.31 -0.98 29.29
N ARG A 81 -15.98 -1.94 28.66
CA ARG A 81 -16.52 -3.13 29.34
C ARG A 81 -15.48 -4.23 29.50
N SER A 82 -14.46 -4.26 28.65
CA SER A 82 -13.22 -4.94 28.98
C SER A 82 -12.68 -4.27 30.23
N SER A 83 -12.70 -4.97 31.35
CA SER A 83 -11.91 -4.60 32.53
C SER A 83 -10.57 -5.30 32.42
N PRO A 84 -9.60 -4.81 31.62
CA PRO A 84 -8.26 -5.31 31.72
C PRO A 84 -7.79 -4.93 33.13
N LYS A 85 -7.68 -5.93 34.01
CA LYS A 85 -6.90 -5.75 35.23
C LYS A 85 -5.55 -5.19 34.78
N PRO A 86 -5.10 -4.01 35.26
CA PRO A 86 -3.82 -3.46 34.84
C PRO A 86 -2.76 -4.51 35.15
N LYS A 87 -2.32 -5.21 34.10
CA LYS A 87 -1.18 -6.11 34.21
C LYS A 87 0.02 -5.20 34.45
N PRO A 88 0.93 -5.56 35.37
CA PRO A 88 2.18 -4.84 35.50
C PRO A 88 2.78 -4.71 34.11
N VAL A 89 3.12 -3.48 33.72
CA VAL A 89 3.89 -3.25 32.51
C VAL A 89 5.26 -3.85 32.80
N VAL A 90 5.43 -5.11 32.43
CA VAL A 90 6.72 -5.79 32.53
C VAL A 90 7.63 -5.05 31.55
N ALA A 91 8.76 -4.56 32.05
CA ALA A 91 9.77 -3.96 31.21
C ALA A 91 10.11 -4.94 30.09
N ALA A 92 10.08 -4.45 28.85
CA ALA A 92 10.43 -5.28 27.71
C ALA A 92 11.86 -5.83 27.92
N PRO A 93 12.14 -7.10 27.53
CA PRO A 93 13.49 -7.64 27.54
C PRO A 93 14.46 -6.68 26.84
N ALA A 94 15.73 -6.64 27.28
CA ALA A 94 16.72 -5.71 26.74
C ALA A 94 16.86 -5.81 25.20
N ASP A 95 16.58 -7.00 24.65
CA ASP A 95 16.76 -7.33 23.24
C ASP A 95 15.46 -7.11 22.43
N PHE A 96 14.35 -6.78 23.10
CA PHE A 96 13.05 -6.55 22.48
C PHE A 96 13.10 -5.35 21.54
N GLY A 97 12.56 -5.52 20.34
CA GLY A 97 12.57 -4.48 19.30
C GLY A 97 13.88 -4.36 18.52
N SER A 98 14.91 -5.13 18.87
CA SER A 98 16.16 -5.21 18.11
C SER A 98 15.99 -5.97 16.79
N ILE A 99 16.89 -5.66 15.83
CA ILE A 99 16.96 -6.36 14.53
C ILE A 99 17.30 -7.84 14.74
N GLU A 100 18.18 -8.15 15.69
CA GLU A 100 18.66 -9.50 15.95
C GLU A 100 17.54 -10.40 16.52
N ALA A 101 16.79 -9.89 17.51
CA ALA A 101 15.64 -10.60 18.05
C ALA A 101 14.56 -10.84 16.98
N PHE A 102 14.26 -9.82 16.16
CA PHE A 102 13.30 -9.95 15.07
C PHE A 102 13.75 -10.96 14.01
N GLY A 103 15.02 -10.90 13.60
CA GLY A 103 15.59 -11.83 12.62
C GLY A 103 15.57 -13.28 13.13
N THR A 104 15.93 -13.49 14.39
CA THR A 104 15.92 -14.83 15.00
C THR A 104 14.51 -15.41 15.00
N GLU A 105 13.50 -14.64 15.41
CA GLU A 105 12.11 -15.08 15.42
C GLU A 105 11.59 -15.36 14.00
N LEU A 106 11.91 -14.47 13.03
CA LEU A 106 11.48 -14.60 11.63
C LEU A 106 12.07 -15.84 10.96
N PHE A 107 13.34 -16.15 11.19
CA PHE A 107 14.00 -17.28 10.53
C PHE A 107 13.87 -18.61 11.28
N THR A 108 13.46 -18.59 12.56
CA THR A 108 13.25 -19.81 13.35
C THR A 108 11.78 -20.25 13.31
N ASN A 109 10.87 -19.36 13.70
CA ASN A 109 9.44 -19.66 13.80
C ASN A 109 8.64 -19.09 12.62
N GLY A 110 9.13 -18.01 12.02
CA GLY A 110 8.47 -17.27 10.93
C GLY A 110 8.85 -17.69 9.50
N ILE A 111 9.48 -18.86 9.30
CA ILE A 111 10.03 -19.23 7.99
C ILE A 111 8.95 -19.36 6.91
N VAL A 112 7.79 -19.95 7.26
CA VAL A 112 6.67 -20.12 6.34
C VAL A 112 6.07 -18.78 5.91
N PRO A 113 5.70 -17.84 6.80
CA PRO A 113 5.21 -16.53 6.37
C PRO A 113 6.28 -15.71 5.65
N PHE A 114 7.57 -15.86 5.98
CA PHE A 114 8.66 -15.23 5.23
C PHE A 114 8.72 -15.72 3.78
N GLU A 115 8.64 -17.04 3.56
CA GLU A 115 8.63 -17.63 2.23
C GLU A 115 7.41 -17.16 1.42
N LEU A 116 6.22 -17.16 2.03
CA LEU A 116 5.00 -16.64 1.40
C LEU A 116 5.11 -15.16 1.04
N ALA A 117 5.71 -14.33 1.90
CA ALA A 117 5.95 -12.92 1.58
C ALA A 117 6.91 -12.76 0.40
N SER A 118 7.97 -13.58 0.33
CA SER A 118 8.92 -13.56 -0.79
C SER A 118 8.28 -13.96 -2.12
N ALA A 119 7.45 -15.01 -2.12
CA ALA A 119 6.68 -15.44 -3.29
C ALA A 119 5.66 -14.37 -3.70
N LEU A 120 4.98 -13.74 -2.73
CA LEU A 120 4.06 -12.63 -2.98
C LEU A 120 4.77 -11.44 -3.64
N LEU A 121 5.96 -11.07 -3.16
CA LEU A 121 6.76 -9.99 -3.76
C LEU A 121 7.20 -10.34 -5.19
N LEU A 122 7.59 -11.58 -5.45
CA LEU A 122 7.92 -12.04 -6.80
C LEU A 122 6.70 -11.90 -7.73
N VAL A 123 5.54 -12.40 -7.31
CA VAL A 123 4.29 -12.29 -8.07
C VAL A 123 3.89 -10.83 -8.28
N ALA A 124 4.06 -9.97 -7.28
CA ALA A 124 3.77 -8.54 -7.38
C ALA A 124 4.65 -7.84 -8.43
N ILE A 125 5.95 -8.15 -8.49
CA ILE A 125 6.88 -7.59 -9.49
C ILE A 125 6.49 -8.07 -10.89
N VAL A 126 6.24 -9.37 -11.07
CA VAL A 126 5.81 -9.93 -12.36
C VAL A 126 4.49 -9.28 -12.80
N GLY A 127 3.53 -9.14 -11.89
CA GLY A 127 2.24 -8.49 -12.14
C GLY A 127 2.41 -7.01 -12.54
N ALA A 128 3.23 -6.25 -11.81
CA ALA A 128 3.51 -4.85 -12.13
C ALA A 128 4.15 -4.68 -13.51
N VAL A 129 5.14 -5.53 -13.86
CA VAL A 129 5.81 -5.51 -15.17
C VAL A 129 4.85 -5.91 -16.29
N ALA A 130 4.01 -6.92 -16.08
CA ALA A 130 3.01 -7.34 -17.07
C ALA A 130 2.00 -6.22 -17.37
N VAL A 131 1.52 -5.53 -16.33
CA VAL A 131 0.63 -4.36 -16.48
C VAL A 131 1.34 -3.21 -17.20
N ALA A 132 2.59 -2.90 -16.83
CA ALA A 132 3.36 -1.80 -17.41
C ALA A 132 3.70 -2.03 -18.90
N ARG A 133 3.86 -3.28 -19.34
CA ARG A 133 4.12 -3.64 -20.75
C ARG A 133 2.87 -3.64 -21.64
N GLY A 134 1.67 -3.66 -21.04
CA GLY A 134 0.41 -3.72 -21.78
C GLY A 134 0.17 -2.52 -22.70
N LYS A 135 -0.62 -2.73 -23.78
CA LYS A 135 -1.02 -1.79 -24.86
C LYS A 135 0.12 -1.13 -25.67
N HIS A 136 1.25 -0.77 -25.07
CA HIS A 136 2.38 -0.13 -25.75
C HIS A 136 3.18 -1.12 -26.60
N GLY A 137 3.33 -2.38 -26.18
CA GLY A 137 3.97 -3.43 -26.98
C GLY A 137 3.16 -3.83 -28.22
N GLU A 138 1.84 -4.01 -28.06
CA GLU A 138 0.94 -4.45 -29.14
C GLU A 138 0.83 -3.40 -30.27
N LEU A 139 0.84 -2.10 -29.92
CA LEU A 139 0.83 -1.01 -30.89
C LEU A 139 2.16 -0.88 -31.67
N ALA A 140 3.30 -1.20 -31.06
CA ALA A 140 4.59 -1.21 -31.73
C ALA A 140 4.68 -2.37 -32.74
N GLU A 141 4.22 -3.56 -32.35
CA GLU A 141 4.20 -4.75 -33.20
C GLU A 141 3.26 -4.58 -34.41
N LYS A 142 2.07 -4.01 -34.19
CA LYS A 142 1.10 -3.75 -35.26
C LYS A 142 1.58 -2.69 -36.26
N LYS A 143 2.37 -1.70 -35.81
CA LYS A 143 3.00 -0.70 -36.70
C LYS A 143 4.12 -1.32 -37.55
N MET A 144 4.93 -2.21 -36.98
CA MET A 144 5.96 -2.93 -37.75
C MET A 144 5.35 -3.89 -38.78
N ALA A 145 4.31 -4.63 -38.40
CA ALA A 145 3.60 -5.53 -39.32
C ALA A 145 2.86 -4.81 -40.46
N LYS A 146 2.48 -3.54 -40.27
CA LYS A 146 1.83 -2.71 -41.30
C LYS A 146 2.83 -2.01 -42.23
N GLY A 147 4.01 -1.65 -41.72
CA GLY A 147 5.09 -1.04 -42.52
C GLY A 147 5.83 -2.02 -43.44
N ALA A 148 5.75 -3.32 -43.16
CA ALA A 148 6.38 -4.37 -43.97
C ALA A 148 5.54 -4.88 -45.16
N ARG A 149 4.33 -4.34 -45.39
CA ARG A 149 3.54 -4.68 -46.59
C ARG A 149 4.01 -3.82 -47.77
N PRO A 150 4.63 -4.39 -48.83
CA PRO A 150 4.96 -3.62 -50.02
C PRO A 150 3.66 -3.08 -50.63
N SER A 151 3.57 -1.76 -50.81
CA SER A 151 2.52 -1.14 -51.61
C SER A 151 2.59 -1.75 -53.00
N SER A 152 1.57 -2.54 -53.35
CA SER A 152 1.42 -3.09 -54.70
C SER A 152 1.60 -1.95 -55.72
N PRO A 153 2.42 -2.14 -56.77
CA PRO A 153 2.58 -1.11 -57.79
C PRO A 153 1.22 -0.92 -58.44
N VAL A 154 0.67 0.29 -58.32
CA VAL A 154 -0.49 0.73 -59.07
C VAL A 154 -0.09 0.57 -60.53
N THR A 155 -0.68 -0.43 -61.18
CA THR A 155 -0.53 -0.64 -62.61
C THR A 155 -1.30 0.48 -63.28
N GLU A 156 -0.62 1.59 -63.55
CA GLU A 156 -1.11 2.57 -64.52
C GLU A 156 -1.13 1.85 -65.87
N LEU A 157 -2.34 1.58 -66.36
CA LEU A 157 -2.57 1.19 -67.75
C LEU A 157 -3.17 2.40 -68.49
N PRO A 158 -2.76 2.60 -69.75
CA PRO A 158 -2.90 3.86 -70.49
C PRO A 158 -4.34 4.24 -70.84
#